data_AF-A0AAU0L5D0-F1
#
_entry.id   AF-A0AAU0L5D0-F1
#
_cell.length_a   1.000
_cell.length_b   1.000
_cell.length_c   1.000
_cell.angle_alpha   90.00
_cell.angle_beta   90.00
_cell.angle_gamma   90.00
#
_symmetry.space_group_name_H-M   'P 1'
#
loop_
_entity.id
_entity.type
_entity.pdbx_description
1 polymer ?
#
loop_
_entity_poly.entity_id
_entity_poly.type
_entity_poly.pdbx_seq_one_letter_code
_entity_poly.pdbx_strand_id
1 'polypeptide(L)'
;MLIDGVTAGSVQRDAENAISQMKAIRAVLGLQCNDPEIIEYDFADQPKEEPEQKKARRGRKKTEKDIQDPKDFFEPFYLKLEQATTHEEVDSIFAECKKLVADTDEYRVHLQDFIVKIDEKYFQLDQLDIKFNADDTSVKANSDAFLLHEAETNNIDPQVTDSATIIEDYRFQINNAPTVDDVLKIRSLFAANNHLEREQVQSLCVLCEAKIEELNWWESQKQAEVDTNTGADLIEFKKLKEDAEESIYQEQLKDLIERASKASTPAEANALVRYTTTWTQVQRAPLIRAISKRLTELPQPKQDEVNIPLISRLQDAPDLKTLELYETEISLAHPSVHKTLQNMAAKRRGELTRSGAE
;
A
#
# COMPACT_ATOMS: atom_id res chain seq x y z
N MET A 1 7.07 16.78 19.73
CA MET A 1 6.83 15.47 20.39
C MET A 1 5.40 15.36 20.91
N LEU A 2 4.95 16.16 21.90
CA LEU A 2 3.56 16.08 22.38
C LEU A 2 2.54 16.60 21.35
N ILE A 3 2.85 17.72 20.68
CA ILE A 3 1.98 18.33 19.65
C ILE A 3 1.81 17.38 18.45
N ASP A 4 2.90 16.81 17.95
CA ASP A 4 2.88 15.84 16.85
C ASP A 4 2.14 14.55 17.25
N GLY A 5 2.26 14.16 18.53
CA GLY A 5 1.52 13.02 19.08
C GLY A 5 0.02 13.25 19.11
N VAL A 6 -0.42 14.48 19.40
CA VAL A 6 -1.84 14.89 19.39
C VAL A 6 -2.37 14.97 17.97
N THR A 7 -1.62 15.54 17.03
CA THR A 7 -2.05 15.65 15.61
C THR A 7 -2.07 14.31 14.90
N ALA A 8 -1.20 13.37 15.27
CA ALA A 8 -1.21 12.00 14.77
C ALA A 8 -2.22 11.08 15.50
N GLY A 9 -2.98 11.59 16.47
CA GLY A 9 -3.99 10.83 17.21
C GLY A 9 -3.45 9.85 18.27
N SER A 10 -2.13 9.83 18.49
CA SER A 10 -1.46 8.95 19.46
C SER A 10 -1.52 9.46 20.92
N VAL A 11 -1.78 10.76 21.12
CA VAL A 11 -1.91 11.40 22.43
C VAL A 11 -3.25 12.12 22.47
N GLN A 12 -4.06 11.87 23.50
CA GLN A 12 -5.34 12.56 23.69
C GLN A 12 -5.24 13.62 24.77
N ARG A 13 -5.86 14.78 24.52
CA ARG A 13 -5.89 15.88 25.48
C ARG A 13 -6.90 15.66 26.61
N ASP A 14 -7.90 14.83 26.36
CA ASP A 14 -9.04 14.58 27.25
C ASP A 14 -9.08 13.10 27.64
N ALA A 15 -9.11 12.84 28.95
CA ALA A 15 -9.13 11.50 29.50
C ALA A 15 -10.45 10.77 29.22
N GLU A 16 -11.59 11.46 29.23
CA GLU A 16 -12.90 10.84 29.00
C GLU A 16 -13.06 10.38 27.55
N ASN A 17 -12.53 11.18 26.62
CA ASN A 17 -12.47 10.83 25.21
C ASN A 17 -11.54 9.62 24.96
N ALA A 18 -10.40 9.56 25.66
CA ALA A 18 -9.45 8.45 25.53
C ALA A 18 -10.05 7.13 26.01
N ILE A 19 -10.76 7.16 27.14
CA ILE A 19 -11.47 6.00 27.68
C ILE A 19 -12.56 5.54 26.70
N SER A 20 -13.34 6.47 26.15
CA SER A 20 -14.43 6.16 25.22
C SER A 20 -13.91 5.54 23.91
N GLN A 21 -12.81 6.07 23.36
CA GLN A 21 -12.18 5.51 22.17
C GLN A 21 -11.56 4.14 22.45
N MET A 22 -10.91 3.95 23.60
CA MET A 22 -10.34 2.65 23.96
C MET A 22 -11.42 1.58 24.16
N LYS A 23 -12.58 1.95 24.73
CA LYS A 23 -13.76 1.09 24.81
C LYS A 23 -14.31 0.72 23.43
N ALA A 24 -14.43 1.70 22.53
CA ALA A 24 -14.89 1.46 21.17
C ALA A 24 -13.96 0.50 20.40
N ILE A 25 -12.64 0.70 20.50
CA ILE A 25 -11.64 -0.18 19.86
C ILE A 25 -11.71 -1.60 20.44
N ARG A 26 -11.81 -1.75 21.78
CA ARG A 26 -11.95 -3.06 22.43
C ARG A 26 -13.24 -3.78 22.01
N ALA A 27 -14.34 -3.05 21.85
CA ALA A 27 -15.61 -3.59 21.37
C ALA A 27 -15.53 -4.08 19.91
N VAL A 28 -14.87 -3.33 19.02
CA VAL A 28 -14.62 -3.76 17.63
C VAL A 28 -13.74 -5.01 17.59
N LEU A 29 -12.78 -5.15 18.50
CA LEU A 29 -11.89 -6.31 18.61
C LEU A 29 -12.51 -7.50 19.38
N GLY A 30 -13.77 -7.41 19.81
CA GLY A 30 -14.46 -8.49 20.52
C GLY A 30 -13.90 -8.79 21.92
N LEU A 31 -13.15 -7.87 22.51
CA LEU A 31 -12.58 -8.01 23.86
C LEU A 31 -13.62 -7.57 24.90
N GLN A 32 -13.85 -8.40 25.92
CA GLN A 32 -14.77 -8.11 27.01
C GLN A 32 -14.41 -6.80 27.73
N CYS A 33 -15.40 -5.92 27.88
CA CYS A 33 -15.26 -4.53 28.34
C CYS A 33 -14.95 -4.43 29.84
N ASN A 34 -13.69 -4.55 30.22
CA ASN A 34 -13.21 -3.93 31.46
C ASN A 34 -12.82 -2.48 31.19
N ASP A 35 -13.12 -1.59 32.15
CA ASP A 35 -12.68 -0.20 32.08
C ASP A 35 -11.14 -0.13 31.97
N PRO A 36 -10.59 0.76 31.12
CA PRO A 36 -9.15 0.90 30.99
C PRO A 36 -8.56 1.46 32.28
N GLU A 37 -7.50 0.81 32.78
CA GLU A 37 -6.74 1.28 33.94
C GLU A 37 -5.92 2.51 33.56
N ILE A 38 -6.10 3.61 34.29
CA ILE A 38 -5.37 4.85 34.07
C ILE A 38 -4.12 4.80 34.94
N ILE A 39 -2.95 4.76 34.31
CA ILE A 39 -1.67 4.83 35.00
C ILE A 39 -1.23 6.29 35.02
N GLU A 40 -1.24 6.90 36.21
CA GLU A 40 -0.64 8.22 36.41
C GLU A 40 0.88 8.08 36.40
N TYR A 41 1.52 8.69 35.42
CA TYR A 41 2.97 8.65 35.24
C TYR A 41 3.55 10.05 35.42
N ASP A 42 4.34 10.24 36.48
CA ASP A 42 5.05 11.50 36.71
C ASP A 42 6.37 11.50 35.93
N PHE A 43 6.43 12.35 34.90
CA PHE A 43 7.61 12.50 34.05
C PHE A 43 8.79 13.20 34.75
N ALA A 44 8.58 13.80 35.93
CA ALA A 44 9.62 14.54 36.66
C ALA A 44 10.52 13.67 37.54
N ASP A 45 10.04 12.50 37.97
CA ASP A 45 10.71 11.67 38.98
C ASP A 45 11.38 10.42 38.38
N GLN A 46 11.98 10.58 37.19
CA GLN A 46 12.81 9.52 36.63
C GLN A 46 14.10 9.41 37.45
N PRO A 47 14.51 8.21 37.93
CA PRO A 47 15.88 8.02 38.36
C PRO A 47 16.77 8.40 37.17
N LYS A 48 17.64 9.40 37.38
CA LYS A 48 18.63 9.79 36.38
C LYS A 48 19.57 8.62 36.19
N GLU A 49 19.26 7.75 35.23
CA GLU A 49 20.24 6.85 34.67
C GLU A 49 21.37 7.74 34.14
N GLU A 50 22.56 7.58 34.72
CA GLU A 50 23.76 8.22 34.19
C GLU A 50 23.82 7.95 32.69
N PRO A 51 24.12 8.97 31.86
CA PRO A 51 24.07 8.79 30.43
C PRO A 51 25.05 7.68 30.05
N GLU A 52 24.52 6.51 29.68
CA GLU A 52 25.32 5.52 28.97
C GLU A 52 25.89 6.26 27.77
N GLN A 53 27.22 6.36 27.75
CA GLN A 53 27.98 6.87 26.62
C GLN A 53 27.33 6.33 25.36
N LYS A 54 26.89 7.22 24.46
CA LYS A 54 26.25 6.89 23.19
C LYS A 54 26.91 5.65 22.59
N LYS A 55 26.31 4.49 22.82
CA LYS A 55 26.72 3.28 22.13
C LYS A 55 26.34 3.55 20.70
N ALA A 56 27.34 3.74 19.85
CA ALA A 56 27.18 3.71 18.41
C ALA A 56 26.18 2.60 18.08
N ARG A 57 25.20 2.92 17.24
CA ARG A 57 24.23 1.97 16.66
C ARG A 57 24.89 0.60 16.61
N ARG A 58 24.39 -0.34 17.42
CA ARG A 58 24.91 -1.71 17.45
C ARG A 58 24.90 -2.21 16.01
N GLY A 59 26.07 -2.23 15.38
CA GLY A 59 26.30 -2.99 14.17
C GLY A 59 25.91 -4.41 14.51
N ARG A 60 24.89 -4.92 13.81
CA ARG A 60 24.59 -6.34 13.76
C ARG A 60 25.91 -7.04 13.46
N LYS A 61 26.27 -7.98 14.32
CA LYS A 61 27.46 -8.81 14.17
C LYS A 61 27.33 -9.47 12.79
N LYS A 62 28.17 -9.08 11.83
CA LYS A 62 28.23 -9.70 10.50
C LYS A 62 28.56 -11.17 10.71
N THR A 63 27.53 -12.01 10.60
CA THR A 63 27.71 -13.42 10.27
C THR A 63 27.91 -13.51 8.77
N GLU A 64 28.74 -14.45 8.35
CA GLU A 64 29.36 -14.67 7.04
C GLU A 64 28.41 -14.85 5.83
N LYS A 65 27.12 -14.52 5.97
CA LYS A 65 26.10 -14.54 4.91
C LYS A 65 25.72 -13.15 4.37
N ASP A 66 26.21 -12.06 4.96
CA ASP A 66 25.80 -10.69 4.60
C ASP A 66 26.62 -10.12 3.41
N ILE A 67 26.47 -10.71 2.23
CA ILE A 67 26.62 -10.03 0.94
C ILE A 67 25.65 -10.68 -0.06
N GLN A 68 24.36 -10.39 0.06
CA GLN A 68 23.43 -10.54 -1.05
C GLN A 68 22.76 -9.19 -1.24
N ASP A 69 22.92 -8.62 -2.43
CA ASP A 69 22.24 -7.39 -2.83
C ASP A 69 20.73 -7.59 -2.56
N PRO A 70 20.00 -6.61 -1.99
CA PRO A 70 18.57 -6.77 -1.73
C PRO A 70 17.74 -7.21 -2.93
N LYS A 71 18.24 -7.03 -4.14
CA LYS A 71 17.65 -7.56 -5.38
C LYS A 71 17.91 -9.06 -5.59
N ASP A 72 19.12 -9.53 -5.29
CA ASP A 72 19.53 -10.94 -5.44
C ASP A 72 18.82 -11.85 -4.42
N PHE A 73 18.41 -11.29 -3.27
CA PHE A 73 17.63 -12.02 -2.26
C PHE A 73 16.27 -12.50 -2.79
N PHE A 74 15.60 -11.72 -3.64
CA PHE A 74 14.28 -12.05 -4.18
C PHE A 74 14.33 -12.92 -5.44
N GLU A 75 15.48 -13.03 -6.11
CA GLU A 75 15.69 -13.85 -7.31
C GLU A 75 15.21 -15.31 -7.20
N PRO A 76 15.50 -16.06 -6.11
CA PRO A 76 14.97 -17.42 -5.96
C PRO A 76 13.44 -17.46 -5.81
N PHE A 77 12.81 -16.42 -5.26
CA PHE A 77 11.36 -16.34 -5.16
C PHE A 77 10.71 -16.02 -6.50
N TYR A 78 11.34 -15.20 -7.33
CA TYR A 78 10.89 -14.95 -8.71
C TYR A 78 10.91 -16.22 -9.56
N LEU A 79 11.96 -17.04 -9.43
CA LEU A 79 12.06 -18.30 -10.17
C LEU A 79 10.98 -19.31 -9.74
N LYS A 80 10.71 -19.41 -8.43
CA LYS A 80 9.60 -20.22 -7.91
C LYS A 80 8.24 -19.71 -8.39
N LEU A 81 8.04 -18.40 -8.42
CA LEU A 81 6.79 -17.76 -8.86
C LEU A 81 6.52 -18.00 -10.35
N GLU A 82 7.57 -17.98 -11.17
CA GLU A 82 7.46 -18.27 -12.61
C GLU A 82 7.01 -19.72 -12.87
N GLN A 83 7.52 -20.66 -12.06
CA GLN A 83 7.21 -22.09 -12.14
C GLN A 83 5.87 -22.48 -11.50
N ALA A 84 5.24 -21.60 -10.71
CA ALA A 84 3.96 -21.86 -10.08
C ALA A 84 2.85 -22.01 -11.14
N THR A 85 2.03 -23.04 -10.96
CA THR A 85 0.93 -23.40 -11.87
C THR A 85 -0.45 -23.31 -11.21
N THR A 86 -0.49 -23.15 -9.89
CA THR A 86 -1.74 -23.06 -9.12
C THR A 86 -1.73 -21.87 -8.16
N HIS A 87 -2.91 -21.40 -7.78
CA HIS A 87 -3.07 -20.31 -6.81
C HIS A 87 -2.46 -20.66 -5.43
N GLU A 88 -2.62 -21.91 -4.98
CA GLU A 88 -2.10 -22.40 -3.70
C GLU A 88 -0.55 -22.37 -3.62
N GLU A 89 0.13 -22.65 -4.74
CA GLU A 89 1.59 -22.57 -4.83
C GLU A 89 2.07 -21.11 -4.69
N VAL A 90 1.36 -20.17 -5.31
CA VAL A 90 1.67 -18.73 -5.22
C VAL A 90 1.48 -18.22 -3.78
N ASP A 91 0.41 -18.63 -3.10
CA ASP A 91 0.15 -18.29 -1.70
C ASP A 91 1.26 -18.81 -0.77
N SER A 92 1.71 -20.04 -1.00
CA SER A 92 2.79 -20.68 -0.24
C SER A 92 4.12 -19.93 -0.40
N ILE A 93 4.46 -19.52 -1.63
CA ILE A 93 5.66 -18.73 -1.93
C ILE A 93 5.60 -17.35 -1.26
N PHE A 94 4.44 -16.70 -1.28
CA PHE A 94 4.26 -15.41 -0.62
C PHE A 94 4.40 -15.52 0.90
N ALA A 95 3.83 -16.55 1.50
CA ALA A 95 3.95 -16.81 2.94
C ALA A 95 5.40 -17.10 3.36
N GLU A 96 6.16 -17.84 2.53
CA GLU A 96 7.60 -18.08 2.73
C GLU A 96 8.38 -16.76 2.69
N CYS A 97 8.17 -15.94 1.65
CA CYS A 97 8.84 -14.65 1.49
C CYS A 97 8.53 -13.68 2.64
N LYS A 98 7.25 -13.54 3.01
CA LYS A 98 6.79 -12.64 4.08
C LYS A 98 7.37 -13.01 5.44
N LYS A 99 7.52 -14.31 5.74
CA LYS A 99 8.15 -14.78 6.99
C LYS A 99 9.64 -14.42 7.07
N LEU A 100 10.36 -14.42 5.95
CA LEU A 100 11.78 -14.06 5.95
C LEU A 100 12.03 -12.55 6.03
N VAL A 101 11.07 -11.73 5.60
CA VAL A 101 11.22 -10.27 5.49
C VAL A 101 10.63 -9.49 6.67
N ALA A 102 9.84 -10.15 7.54
CA ALA A 102 9.03 -9.52 8.60
C ALA A 102 9.76 -8.53 9.53
N ASP A 103 11.08 -8.66 9.70
CA ASP A 103 11.87 -7.88 10.68
C ASP A 103 12.86 -6.87 10.06
N THR A 104 12.84 -6.66 8.73
CA THR A 104 13.89 -5.85 8.06
C THR A 104 13.33 -4.77 7.13
N ASP A 105 13.47 -3.50 7.54
CA ASP A 105 13.02 -2.32 6.78
C ASP A 105 13.67 -2.18 5.39
N GLU A 106 14.89 -2.70 5.21
CA GLU A 106 15.64 -2.61 3.94
C GLU A 106 14.97 -3.33 2.76
N TYR A 107 14.14 -4.35 3.03
CA TYR A 107 13.46 -5.13 2.00
C TYR A 107 12.03 -4.65 1.70
N ARG A 108 11.55 -3.59 2.36
CA ARG A 108 10.16 -3.11 2.23
C ARG A 108 9.79 -2.74 0.78
N VAL A 109 10.70 -2.08 0.06
CA VAL A 109 10.49 -1.68 -1.34
C VAL A 109 10.50 -2.89 -2.28
N HIS A 110 11.42 -3.84 -2.05
CA HIS A 110 11.53 -5.06 -2.84
C HIS A 110 10.38 -6.04 -2.60
N LEU A 111 9.85 -6.09 -1.37
CA LEU A 111 8.65 -6.84 -1.03
C LEU A 111 7.42 -6.26 -1.75
N GLN A 112 7.32 -4.93 -1.88
CA GLN A 112 6.23 -4.30 -2.64
C GLN A 112 6.32 -4.63 -4.13
N ASP A 113 7.52 -4.64 -4.72
CA ASP A 113 7.75 -5.08 -6.10
C ASP A 113 7.38 -6.56 -6.28
N PHE A 114 7.74 -7.40 -5.31
CA PHE A 114 7.40 -8.82 -5.31
C PHE A 114 5.88 -9.09 -5.23
N ILE A 115 5.14 -8.30 -4.44
CA ILE A 115 3.67 -8.38 -4.35
C ILE A 115 3.03 -8.07 -5.72
N VAL A 116 3.49 -7.03 -6.41
CA VAL A 116 2.97 -6.69 -7.75
C VAL A 116 3.17 -7.83 -8.75
N LYS A 117 4.30 -8.54 -8.68
CA LYS A 117 4.54 -9.70 -9.54
C LYS A 117 3.66 -10.91 -9.19
N ILE A 118 3.32 -11.08 -7.92
CA ILE A 118 2.36 -12.10 -7.49
C ILE A 118 0.98 -11.81 -8.08
N ASP A 119 0.51 -10.56 -8.00
CA ASP A 119 -0.77 -10.14 -8.57
C ASP A 119 -0.81 -10.38 -10.10
N GLU A 120 0.30 -10.08 -10.79
CA GLU A 120 0.44 -10.37 -12.22
C GLU A 120 0.36 -11.88 -12.52
N LYS A 121 0.95 -12.73 -11.66
CA LYS A 121 0.91 -14.18 -11.82
C LYS A 121 -0.50 -14.76 -11.59
N TYR A 122 -1.24 -14.25 -10.61
CA TYR A 122 -2.65 -14.64 -10.43
C TYR A 122 -3.49 -14.30 -11.65
N PHE A 123 -3.32 -13.08 -12.20
CA PHE A 123 -4.02 -12.67 -13.40
C PHE A 123 -3.71 -13.57 -14.62
N GLN A 124 -2.47 -14.08 -14.73
CA GLN A 124 -2.11 -15.05 -15.77
C GLN A 124 -2.77 -16.41 -15.56
N LEU A 125 -2.88 -16.89 -14.32
CA LEU A 125 -3.56 -18.14 -13.99
C LEU A 125 -5.07 -18.03 -14.26
N ASP A 126 -5.71 -16.94 -13.85
CA ASP A 126 -7.13 -16.69 -14.11
C ASP A 126 -7.45 -16.67 -15.62
N GLN A 127 -6.57 -16.08 -16.44
CA GLN A 127 -6.72 -16.12 -17.90
C GLN A 127 -6.60 -17.53 -18.48
N LEU A 128 -5.76 -18.39 -17.90
CA LEU A 128 -5.60 -19.78 -18.34
C LEU A 128 -6.83 -20.60 -17.96
N ASP A 129 -7.40 -20.40 -16.77
CA ASP A 129 -8.63 -21.07 -16.34
C ASP A 129 -9.84 -20.68 -17.21
N ILE A 130 -9.92 -19.43 -17.63
CA ILE A 130 -10.96 -18.96 -18.57
C ILE A 130 -10.80 -19.63 -19.95
N LYS A 131 -9.57 -19.78 -20.45
CA LYS A 131 -9.30 -20.44 -21.75
C LYS A 131 -9.54 -21.94 -21.71
N PHE A 132 -9.20 -22.60 -20.61
CA PHE A 132 -9.44 -24.03 -20.42
C PHE A 132 -10.95 -24.36 -20.39
N ASN A 133 -11.74 -23.49 -19.74
CA ASN A 133 -13.20 -23.61 -19.74
C ASN A 133 -13.85 -23.30 -21.10
N ALA A 134 -13.26 -22.40 -21.90
CA ALA A 134 -13.74 -22.10 -23.26
C ALA A 134 -13.52 -23.26 -24.24
N ASP A 135 -12.38 -23.95 -24.16
CA ASP A 135 -12.08 -25.10 -25.04
C ASP A 135 -12.97 -26.32 -24.72
N ASP A 136 -13.34 -26.56 -23.45
CA ASP A 136 -14.25 -27.65 -23.04
C ASP A 136 -15.71 -27.41 -23.47
N THR A 137 -16.06 -26.16 -23.77
CA THR A 137 -17.39 -25.79 -24.31
C THR A 137 -17.55 -26.14 -25.80
N SER A 138 -16.45 -26.46 -26.51
CA SER A 138 -16.50 -26.83 -27.94
C SER A 138 -16.67 -28.32 -28.22
N VAL A 139 -16.53 -29.19 -27.20
CA VAL A 139 -16.61 -30.67 -27.37
C VAL A 139 -17.91 -31.27 -26.84
N LYS A 140 -18.76 -30.52 -26.11
CA LYS A 140 -20.04 -31.01 -25.57
C LYS A 140 -21.28 -30.71 -26.42
N ALA A 141 -21.11 -30.42 -27.71
CA ALA A 141 -22.21 -30.34 -28.67
C ALA A 141 -22.17 -31.55 -29.61
N ASN A 142 -22.42 -32.76 -29.08
CA ASN A 142 -22.96 -33.94 -29.79
C ASN A 142 -22.73 -35.21 -28.96
N SER A 143 -23.63 -35.51 -28.01
CA SER A 143 -24.00 -36.89 -27.63
C SER A 143 -25.08 -36.92 -26.54
N ASP A 144 -26.23 -36.29 -26.79
CA ASP A 144 -27.45 -36.60 -26.03
C ASP A 144 -28.35 -37.49 -26.88
N ALA A 145 -28.03 -38.78 -26.88
CA ALA A 145 -28.97 -39.84 -27.18
C ALA A 145 -28.57 -41.10 -26.41
N PHE A 146 -29.54 -41.64 -25.66
CA PHE A 146 -29.66 -43.04 -25.27
C PHE A 146 -28.92 -43.48 -24.00
N LEU A 147 -29.64 -43.51 -22.87
CA LEU A 147 -30.06 -44.75 -22.20
C LEU A 147 -30.95 -44.46 -21.00
N LEU A 148 -32.17 -45.02 -21.04
CA LEU A 148 -32.99 -45.29 -19.86
C LEU A 148 -32.19 -46.23 -18.95
N HIS A 149 -31.98 -45.83 -17.70
CA HIS A 149 -31.72 -46.78 -16.64
C HIS A 149 -32.87 -46.74 -15.64
N GLU A 150 -33.47 -47.92 -15.54
CA GLU A 150 -34.55 -48.30 -14.66
C GLU A 150 -34.19 -47.92 -13.24
N ALA A 151 -35.10 -47.20 -12.58
CA ALA A 151 -35.04 -47.00 -11.15
C ALA A 151 -35.13 -48.38 -10.48
N GLU A 152 -34.03 -48.79 -9.86
CA GLU A 152 -33.97 -49.93 -8.96
C GLU A 152 -35.04 -49.76 -7.89
N THR A 153 -36.00 -50.67 -7.95
CA THR A 153 -37.02 -50.87 -6.93
C THR A 153 -36.35 -51.43 -5.69
N ASN A 154 -35.90 -50.54 -4.80
CA ASN A 154 -35.61 -50.93 -3.43
C ASN A 154 -36.93 -51.24 -2.71
N ASN A 155 -37.23 -52.52 -2.75
CA ASN A 155 -38.02 -53.31 -1.81
C ASN A 155 -38.01 -52.70 -0.39
N ILE A 156 -39.15 -52.14 0.04
CA ILE A 156 -39.45 -51.89 1.46
C ILE A 156 -40.78 -52.57 1.76
N ASP A 157 -40.69 -53.48 2.73
CA ASP A 157 -41.75 -54.16 3.49
C ASP A 157 -42.93 -53.21 3.83
N PRO A 158 -44.20 -53.68 3.90
CA PRO A 158 -45.35 -52.83 4.16
C PRO A 158 -45.42 -52.52 5.66
N GLN A 159 -44.56 -51.60 6.11
CA GLN A 159 -44.73 -50.89 7.35
C GLN A 159 -45.55 -49.64 7.05
N VAL A 160 -46.66 -49.49 7.78
CA VAL A 160 -47.53 -48.33 7.78
C VAL A 160 -46.68 -47.08 8.04
N THR A 161 -46.30 -46.34 6.99
CA THR A 161 -45.80 -44.97 7.14
C THR A 161 -47.01 -44.09 7.37
N ASP A 162 -47.30 -43.82 8.63
CA ASP A 162 -48.34 -42.89 9.04
C ASP A 162 -48.16 -41.57 8.27
N SER A 163 -49.20 -41.11 7.55
CA SER A 163 -49.16 -39.86 6.79
C SER A 163 -48.74 -38.65 7.65
N ALA A 164 -48.87 -38.76 8.97
CA ALA A 164 -48.39 -37.79 9.94
C ALA A 164 -46.86 -37.59 9.96
N THR A 165 -46.05 -38.66 9.85
CA THR A 165 -44.58 -38.54 9.91
C THR A 165 -44.02 -37.92 8.63
N ILE A 166 -44.60 -38.28 7.49
CA ILE A 166 -44.27 -37.71 6.18
C ILE A 166 -44.53 -36.19 6.15
N ILE A 167 -45.60 -35.74 6.82
CA ILE A 167 -45.93 -34.31 6.93
C ILE A 167 -44.93 -33.57 7.81
N GLU A 168 -44.51 -34.17 8.93
CA GLU A 168 -43.50 -33.57 9.80
C GLU A 168 -42.16 -33.40 9.08
N ASP A 169 -41.76 -34.39 8.28
CA ASP A 169 -40.55 -34.32 7.46
C ASP A 169 -40.63 -33.19 6.42
N TYR A 170 -41.74 -33.06 5.70
CA TYR A 170 -41.90 -31.97 4.73
C TYR A 170 -42.00 -30.60 5.40
N ARG A 171 -42.64 -30.49 6.57
CA ARG A 171 -42.66 -29.24 7.35
C ARG A 171 -41.25 -28.82 7.75
N PHE A 172 -40.43 -29.76 8.19
CA PHE A 172 -39.04 -29.49 8.54
C PHE A 172 -38.23 -29.04 7.33
N GLN A 173 -38.39 -29.69 6.18
CA GLN A 173 -37.71 -29.32 4.94
C GLN A 173 -38.12 -27.92 4.43
N ILE A 174 -39.41 -27.58 4.50
CA ILE A 174 -39.92 -26.26 4.09
C ILE A 174 -39.35 -25.16 4.98
N ASN A 175 -39.36 -25.34 6.31
CA ASN A 175 -38.88 -24.31 7.24
C ASN A 175 -37.38 -24.02 7.10
N ASN A 176 -36.58 -25.04 6.76
CA ASN A 176 -35.13 -24.95 6.61
C ASN A 176 -34.68 -24.64 5.18
N ALA A 177 -35.60 -24.48 4.22
CA ALA A 177 -35.24 -24.16 2.84
C ALA A 177 -34.58 -22.77 2.76
N PRO A 178 -33.37 -22.66 2.19
CA PRO A 178 -32.62 -21.41 2.13
C PRO A 178 -33.02 -20.50 0.96
N THR A 179 -33.65 -21.05 -0.08
CA THR A 179 -34.03 -20.30 -1.30
C THR A 179 -35.46 -20.60 -1.72
N VAL A 180 -36.05 -19.66 -2.47
CA VAL A 180 -37.40 -19.80 -3.04
C VAL A 180 -37.49 -21.01 -3.98
N ASP A 181 -36.43 -21.26 -4.76
CA ASP A 181 -36.35 -22.40 -5.69
C ASP A 181 -36.38 -23.76 -4.95
N ASP A 182 -35.73 -23.85 -3.79
CA ASP A 182 -35.75 -25.07 -2.97
C ASP A 182 -37.14 -25.33 -2.37
N VAL A 183 -37.86 -24.28 -1.94
CA VAL A 183 -39.27 -24.41 -1.49
C VAL A 183 -40.16 -24.90 -2.65
N LEU A 184 -39.93 -24.42 -3.88
CA LEU A 184 -40.69 -24.85 -5.06
C LEU A 184 -40.40 -26.30 -5.47
N LYS A 185 -39.16 -26.78 -5.30
CA LYS A 185 -38.81 -28.20 -5.47
C LYS A 185 -39.50 -29.08 -4.44
N ILE A 186 -39.54 -28.65 -3.17
CA ILE A 186 -40.25 -29.40 -2.13
C ILE A 186 -41.75 -29.47 -2.45
N ARG A 187 -42.33 -28.38 -2.98
CA ARG A 187 -43.73 -28.33 -3.44
C ARG A 187 -44.04 -29.35 -4.53
N SER A 188 -43.17 -29.52 -5.52
CA SER A 188 -43.39 -30.50 -6.58
C SER A 188 -43.25 -31.94 -6.06
N LEU A 189 -42.36 -32.19 -5.10
CA LEU A 189 -42.15 -33.51 -4.50
C LEU A 189 -43.36 -33.99 -3.69
N PHE A 190 -43.91 -33.18 -2.77
CA PHE A 190 -45.06 -33.63 -2.00
C PHE A 190 -46.37 -33.63 -2.81
N ALA A 191 -46.48 -32.82 -3.87
CA ALA A 191 -47.63 -32.86 -4.77
C ALA A 191 -47.66 -34.13 -5.65
N ALA A 192 -46.50 -34.74 -5.91
CA ALA A 192 -46.37 -36.01 -6.63
C ALA A 192 -46.56 -37.24 -5.72
N ASN A 193 -46.61 -37.05 -4.39
CA ASN A 193 -46.80 -38.14 -3.44
C ASN A 193 -48.26 -38.58 -3.36
N ASN A 194 -48.54 -39.83 -3.73
CA ASN A 194 -49.87 -40.43 -3.62
C ASN A 194 -50.28 -40.86 -2.19
N HIS A 195 -49.44 -40.57 -1.20
CA HIS A 195 -49.65 -40.93 0.22
C HIS A 195 -50.19 -39.79 1.09
N LEU A 196 -50.42 -38.62 0.50
CA LEU A 196 -50.90 -37.42 1.19
C LEU A 196 -52.33 -37.10 0.76
N GLU A 197 -53.20 -36.86 1.74
CA GLU A 197 -54.57 -36.42 1.47
C GLU A 197 -54.60 -34.98 0.97
N ARG A 198 -55.64 -34.63 0.20
CA ARG A 198 -55.79 -33.31 -0.43
C ARG A 198 -55.68 -32.15 0.58
N GLU A 199 -56.23 -32.32 1.78
CA GLU A 199 -56.16 -31.32 2.86
C GLU A 199 -54.73 -31.14 3.41
N GLN A 200 -53.96 -32.22 3.47
CA GLN A 200 -52.58 -32.21 3.97
C GLN A 200 -51.66 -31.52 2.96
N VAL A 201 -51.82 -31.82 1.67
CA VAL A 201 -51.14 -31.14 0.55
C VAL A 201 -51.45 -29.64 0.57
N GLN A 202 -52.70 -29.25 0.83
CA GLN A 202 -53.08 -27.84 0.94
C GLN A 202 -52.39 -27.16 2.13
N SER A 203 -52.30 -27.83 3.29
CA SER A 203 -51.62 -27.28 4.46
C SER A 203 -50.12 -27.05 4.24
N LEU A 204 -49.46 -27.94 3.49
CA LEU A 204 -48.05 -27.78 3.11
C LEU A 204 -47.86 -26.68 2.07
N CYS A 205 -48.79 -26.53 1.10
CA CYS A 205 -48.77 -25.42 0.15
C CYS A 205 -48.83 -24.05 0.86
N VAL A 206 -49.69 -23.91 1.87
CA VAL A 206 -49.79 -22.66 2.66
C VAL A 206 -48.48 -22.37 3.40
N LEU A 207 -47.81 -23.40 3.92
CA LEU A 207 -46.50 -23.25 4.56
C LEU A 207 -45.41 -22.87 3.56
N CYS A 208 -45.42 -23.44 2.35
CA CYS A 208 -44.54 -23.03 1.27
C CYS A 208 -44.74 -21.55 0.91
N GLU A 209 -45.99 -21.10 0.78
CA GLU A 209 -46.33 -19.71 0.45
C GLU A 209 -45.83 -18.76 1.55
N ALA A 210 -46.07 -19.07 2.83
CA ALA A 210 -45.56 -18.29 3.96
C ALA A 210 -44.02 -18.23 3.99
N LYS A 211 -43.33 -19.33 3.66
CA LYS A 211 -41.87 -19.36 3.60
C LYS A 211 -41.31 -18.55 2.43
N ILE A 212 -41.97 -18.61 1.28
CA ILE A 212 -41.61 -17.81 0.09
C ILE A 212 -41.78 -16.32 0.39
N GLU A 213 -42.86 -15.92 1.05
CA GLU A 213 -43.07 -14.54 1.50
C GLU A 213 -41.96 -14.08 2.46
N GLU A 214 -41.56 -14.92 3.42
CA GLU A 214 -40.44 -14.64 4.33
C GLU A 214 -39.13 -14.41 3.56
N LEU A 215 -38.77 -15.31 2.65
CA LEU A 215 -37.53 -15.22 1.87
C LEU A 215 -37.53 -13.98 0.96
N ASN A 216 -38.64 -13.70 0.28
CA ASN A 216 -38.80 -12.50 -0.55
C ASN A 216 -38.70 -11.20 0.29
N TRP A 217 -39.20 -11.22 1.52
CA TRP A 217 -39.09 -10.09 2.44
C TRP A 217 -37.62 -9.81 2.80
N TRP A 218 -36.85 -10.84 3.17
CA TRP A 218 -35.42 -10.71 3.44
C TRP A 218 -34.62 -10.27 2.21
N GLU A 219 -34.98 -10.73 1.02
CA GLU A 219 -34.36 -10.32 -0.24
C GLU A 219 -34.64 -8.84 -0.58
N SER A 220 -35.87 -8.39 -0.31
CA SER A 220 -36.25 -6.98 -0.46
C SER A 220 -35.48 -6.04 0.48
N GLN A 221 -35.21 -6.48 1.72
CA GLN A 221 -34.38 -5.72 2.67
C GLN A 221 -32.94 -5.58 2.19
N LYS A 222 -32.35 -6.64 1.63
CA LYS A 222 -30.99 -6.59 1.06
C LYS A 222 -30.88 -5.62 -0.10
N GLN A 223 -31.89 -5.56 -0.97
CA GLN A 223 -31.89 -4.64 -2.11
C GLN A 223 -31.99 -3.16 -1.68
N ALA A 224 -32.75 -2.85 -0.63
CA ALA A 224 -32.87 -1.49 -0.09
C ALA A 224 -31.56 -0.97 0.55
N GLU A 225 -30.77 -1.84 1.16
CA GLU A 225 -29.43 -1.50 1.68
C GLU A 225 -28.41 -1.26 0.57
N VAL A 226 -28.55 -1.94 -0.58
CA VAL A 226 -27.72 -1.72 -1.76
C VAL A 226 -28.07 -0.38 -2.41
N ASP A 227 -29.35 -0.03 -2.54
CA ASP A 227 -29.76 1.22 -3.20
C ASP A 227 -29.40 2.49 -2.41
N THR A 228 -29.22 2.38 -1.09
CA THR A 228 -28.73 3.49 -0.24
C THR A 228 -27.20 3.60 -0.18
N ASN A 229 -26.46 2.56 -0.60
CA ASN A 229 -25.00 2.54 -0.54
C ASN A 229 -24.28 2.48 -1.91
N THR A 230 -24.98 2.38 -3.04
CA THR A 230 -24.33 2.06 -4.32
C THR A 230 -24.15 3.28 -5.23
N GLY A 231 -22.99 3.92 -5.12
CA GLY A 231 -22.32 4.54 -6.26
C GLY A 231 -22.48 6.05 -6.42
N ALA A 232 -23.70 6.58 -6.53
CA ALA A 232 -23.91 7.99 -6.90
C ALA A 232 -23.39 8.98 -5.82
N ASP A 233 -23.78 8.78 -4.57
CA ASP A 233 -23.36 9.64 -3.44
C ASP A 233 -21.85 9.53 -3.16
N LEU A 234 -21.26 8.34 -3.31
CA LEU A 234 -19.82 8.15 -3.13
C LEU A 234 -19.00 8.81 -4.25
N ILE A 235 -19.51 8.84 -5.48
CA ILE A 235 -18.88 9.52 -6.61
C ILE A 235 -18.97 11.05 -6.43
N GLU A 236 -20.13 11.56 -6.02
CA GLU A 236 -20.33 13.00 -5.79
C GLU A 236 -19.51 13.49 -4.60
N PHE A 237 -19.44 12.71 -3.51
CA PHE A 237 -18.60 13.02 -2.36
C PHE A 237 -17.10 12.97 -2.70
N LYS A 238 -16.65 12.01 -3.51
CA LYS A 238 -15.25 11.96 -4.00
C LYS A 238 -14.92 13.18 -4.86
N LYS A 239 -15.80 13.56 -5.79
CA LYS A 239 -15.61 14.76 -6.61
C LYS A 239 -15.55 16.03 -5.78
N LEU A 240 -16.48 16.21 -4.83
CA LEU A 240 -16.48 17.37 -3.94
C LEU A 240 -15.20 17.45 -3.09
N LYS A 241 -14.67 16.30 -2.66
CA LYS A 241 -13.41 16.23 -1.93
C LYS A 241 -12.21 16.58 -2.82
N GLU A 242 -12.16 16.04 -4.03
CA GLU A 242 -11.13 16.35 -5.02
C GLU A 242 -11.13 17.84 -5.40
N ASP A 243 -12.30 18.44 -5.63
CA ASP A 243 -12.46 19.86 -5.93
C ASP A 243 -12.01 20.75 -4.76
N ALA A 244 -12.31 20.35 -3.52
CA ALA A 244 -11.86 21.06 -2.33
C ALA A 244 -10.34 20.98 -2.15
N GLU A 245 -9.75 19.80 -2.38
CA GLU A 245 -8.28 19.60 -2.33
C GLU A 245 -7.56 20.40 -3.41
N GLU A 246 -8.10 20.46 -4.63
CA GLU A 246 -7.55 21.26 -5.73
C GLU A 246 -7.64 22.77 -5.44
N SER A 247 -8.75 23.25 -4.86
CA SER A 247 -8.87 24.66 -4.46
C SER A 247 -7.82 25.05 -3.42
N ILE A 248 -7.60 24.21 -2.41
CA ILE A 248 -6.58 24.43 -1.37
C ILE A 248 -5.18 24.44 -1.98
N TYR A 249 -4.89 23.50 -2.89
CA TYR A 249 -3.63 23.45 -3.61
C TYR A 249 -3.36 24.74 -4.41
N GLN A 250 -4.34 25.22 -5.17
CA GLN A 250 -4.19 26.44 -5.99
C GLN A 250 -3.94 27.69 -5.12
N GLU A 251 -4.64 27.82 -3.99
CA GLU A 251 -4.40 28.91 -3.04
C GLU A 251 -2.99 28.86 -2.44
N GLN A 252 -2.56 27.68 -1.98
CA GLN A 252 -1.22 27.48 -1.43
C GLN A 252 -0.13 27.72 -2.47
N LEU A 253 -0.33 27.28 -3.71
CA LEU A 253 0.60 27.50 -4.81
C LEU A 253 0.75 28.99 -5.11
N LYS A 254 -0.36 29.72 -5.18
CA LYS A 254 -0.34 31.16 -5.45
C LYS A 254 0.39 31.93 -4.34
N ASP A 255 0.11 31.63 -3.08
CA ASP A 255 0.79 32.24 -1.93
C ASP A 255 2.30 31.92 -1.92
N LEU A 256 2.70 30.66 -2.15
CA LEU A 256 4.11 30.27 -2.16
C LEU A 256 4.88 30.89 -3.33
N ILE A 257 4.28 31.01 -4.52
CA ILE A 257 4.89 31.71 -5.66
C ILE A 257 5.07 33.19 -5.35
N GLU A 258 4.08 33.83 -4.71
CA GLU A 258 4.18 35.23 -4.30
C GLU A 258 5.32 35.42 -3.29
N ARG A 259 5.42 34.55 -2.28
CA ARG A 259 6.53 34.56 -1.31
C ARG A 259 7.89 34.32 -1.97
N ALA A 260 7.96 33.41 -2.95
CA ALA A 260 9.18 33.15 -3.71
C ALA A 260 9.64 34.40 -4.47
N SER A 261 8.72 35.18 -5.04
CA SER A 261 9.07 36.42 -5.74
C SER A 261 9.53 37.55 -4.81
N LYS A 262 9.01 37.59 -3.57
CA LYS A 262 9.38 38.59 -2.54
C LYS A 262 10.62 38.21 -1.74
N ALA A 263 11.08 36.97 -1.79
CA ALA A 263 12.23 36.50 -1.02
C ALA A 263 13.48 37.36 -1.31
N SER A 264 14.15 37.80 -0.25
CA SER A 264 15.31 38.69 -0.34
C SER A 264 16.64 37.94 -0.28
N THR A 265 16.63 36.68 0.16
CA THR A 265 17.84 35.86 0.26
C THR A 265 17.67 34.50 -0.44
N PRO A 266 18.76 33.90 -0.98
CA PRO A 266 18.70 32.57 -1.56
C PRO A 266 18.21 31.49 -0.59
N ALA A 267 18.54 31.64 0.70
CA ALA A 267 18.11 30.72 1.76
C ALA A 267 16.58 30.78 1.99
N GLU A 268 16.02 31.98 2.03
CA GLU A 268 14.58 32.19 2.17
C GLU A 268 13.80 31.62 0.97
N ALA A 269 14.27 31.85 -0.26
CA ALA A 269 13.65 31.29 -1.46
C ALA A 269 13.66 29.75 -1.45
N ASN A 270 14.77 29.14 -1.04
CA ASN A 270 14.90 27.67 -0.97
C ASN A 270 14.11 27.04 0.19
N ALA A 271 13.89 27.77 1.29
CA ALA A 271 13.12 27.26 2.43
C ALA A 271 11.66 26.96 2.08
N LEU A 272 11.11 27.65 1.06
CA LEU A 272 9.72 27.48 0.62
C LEU A 272 9.39 26.06 0.13
N VAL A 273 10.40 25.33 -0.32
CA VAL A 273 10.28 23.90 -0.69
C VAL A 273 9.68 23.07 0.45
N ARG A 274 9.94 23.40 1.72
CA ARG A 274 9.49 22.61 2.88
C ARG A 274 7.96 22.55 2.97
N TYR A 275 7.26 23.57 2.49
CA TYR A 275 5.79 23.61 2.49
C TYR A 275 5.17 22.69 1.43
N THR A 276 5.96 22.18 0.49
CA THR A 276 5.52 21.29 -0.60
C THR A 276 5.87 19.82 -0.37
N THR A 277 6.04 19.40 0.89
CA THR A 277 6.46 18.03 1.25
C THR A 277 5.40 16.99 0.85
N THR A 278 4.11 17.34 0.89
CA THR A 278 2.99 16.48 0.53
C THR A 278 2.62 16.54 -0.96
N TRP A 279 3.28 17.40 -1.74
CA TRP A 279 2.93 17.64 -3.14
C TRP A 279 3.61 16.65 -4.08
N THR A 280 2.93 16.34 -5.18
CA THR A 280 3.54 15.56 -6.27
C THR A 280 4.63 16.36 -6.99
N GLN A 281 5.51 15.67 -7.71
CA GLN A 281 6.58 16.31 -8.48
C GLN A 281 6.04 17.31 -9.52
N VAL A 282 4.89 17.00 -10.12
CA VAL A 282 4.22 17.87 -11.10
C VAL A 282 3.66 19.12 -10.43
N GLN A 283 2.98 18.98 -9.29
CA GLN A 283 2.43 20.10 -8.52
C GLN A 283 3.53 21.04 -7.97
N ARG A 284 4.71 20.49 -7.65
CA ARG A 284 5.83 21.29 -7.13
C ARG A 284 6.61 22.03 -8.24
N ALA A 285 6.50 21.61 -9.49
CA ALA A 285 7.27 22.16 -10.60
C ALA A 285 7.09 23.69 -10.82
N PRO A 286 5.88 24.28 -10.74
CA PRO A 286 5.69 25.71 -10.91
C PRO A 286 6.39 26.53 -9.81
N LEU A 287 6.32 26.07 -8.55
CA LEU A 287 7.02 26.71 -7.44
C LEU A 287 8.55 26.62 -7.60
N ILE A 288 9.08 25.45 -7.96
CA ILE A 288 10.51 25.27 -8.20
C ILE A 288 10.99 26.21 -9.31
N ARG A 289 10.23 26.35 -10.40
CA ARG A 289 10.58 27.30 -11.48
C ARG A 289 10.61 28.74 -10.97
N ALA A 290 9.66 29.15 -10.13
CA ALA A 290 9.63 30.47 -9.53
C ALA A 290 10.83 30.71 -8.59
N ILE A 291 11.16 29.73 -7.75
CA ILE A 291 12.33 29.76 -6.86
C ILE A 291 13.61 29.86 -7.69
N SER A 292 13.82 28.99 -8.67
CA SER A 292 14.99 29.01 -9.54
C SER A 292 15.15 30.34 -10.26
N LYS A 293 14.05 30.91 -10.77
CA LYS A 293 14.05 32.26 -11.37
C LYS A 293 14.52 33.29 -10.34
N ARG A 294 13.95 33.29 -9.13
CA ARG A 294 14.37 34.22 -8.07
C ARG A 294 15.85 34.06 -7.69
N LEU A 295 16.35 32.84 -7.60
CA LEU A 295 17.76 32.56 -7.30
C LEU A 295 18.72 33.11 -8.35
N THR A 296 18.28 33.26 -9.61
CA THR A 296 19.09 33.92 -10.65
C THR A 296 19.08 35.44 -10.54
N GLU A 297 18.02 36.03 -9.98
CA GLU A 297 17.88 37.48 -9.80
C GLU A 297 18.59 37.99 -8.53
N LEU A 298 18.69 37.14 -7.51
CA LEU A 298 19.38 37.48 -6.26
C LEU A 298 20.90 37.50 -6.47
N PRO A 299 21.62 38.40 -5.79
CA PRO A 299 23.08 38.39 -5.81
C PRO A 299 23.54 37.04 -5.26
N GLN A 300 24.12 36.22 -6.13
CA GLN A 300 24.72 34.97 -5.69
C GLN A 300 25.87 35.30 -4.75
N PRO A 301 26.08 34.51 -3.68
CA PRO A 301 27.31 34.62 -2.93
C PRO A 301 28.43 34.54 -3.95
N LYS A 302 29.27 35.59 -4.01
CA LYS A 302 30.50 35.57 -4.81
C LYS A 302 31.14 34.25 -4.46
N GLN A 303 31.26 33.33 -5.42
CA GLN A 303 31.94 32.06 -5.17
C GLN A 303 33.27 32.43 -4.55
N ASP A 304 33.46 32.10 -3.27
CA ASP A 304 34.73 32.33 -2.61
C ASP A 304 35.80 31.73 -3.52
N GLU A 305 36.92 32.46 -3.72
CA GLU A 305 38.03 32.13 -4.62
C GLU A 305 38.53 30.67 -4.50
N VAL A 306 38.15 30.00 -3.41
CA VAL A 306 38.37 28.60 -3.05
C VAL A 306 37.85 27.60 -4.09
N ASN A 307 36.78 27.91 -4.86
CA ASN A 307 36.23 26.97 -5.85
C ASN A 307 36.76 27.15 -7.28
N ILE A 308 37.66 28.11 -7.52
CA ILE A 308 38.35 28.21 -8.80
C ILE A 308 39.32 27.02 -8.87
N PRO A 309 39.21 26.14 -9.88
CA PRO A 309 40.09 24.98 -9.99
C PRO A 309 41.55 25.43 -10.02
N LEU A 310 42.43 24.71 -9.32
CA LEU A 310 43.85 25.04 -9.18
C LEU A 310 44.54 25.28 -10.54
N ILE A 311 44.07 24.60 -11.59
CA ILE A 311 44.46 24.81 -12.99
C ILE A 311 44.26 26.26 -13.43
N SER A 312 43.07 26.84 -13.22
CA SER A 312 42.78 28.22 -13.57
C SER A 312 43.54 29.22 -12.68
N ARG A 313 43.69 28.89 -11.38
CA ARG A 313 44.50 29.72 -10.45
C ARG A 313 45.98 29.78 -10.85
N LEU A 314 46.55 28.66 -11.31
CA LEU A 314 47.92 28.59 -11.82
C LEU A 314 48.09 29.34 -13.16
N GLN A 315 47.08 29.32 -14.03
CA GLN A 315 47.14 30.00 -15.32
C GLN A 315 47.03 31.52 -15.19
N ASP A 316 46.15 32.01 -14.31
CA ASP A 316 45.86 33.44 -14.16
C ASP A 316 46.63 34.09 -12.99
N ALA A 317 47.66 33.43 -12.45
CA ALA A 317 48.44 33.94 -11.33
C ALA A 317 49.06 35.33 -11.67
N PRO A 318 48.81 36.38 -10.87
CA PRO A 318 49.23 37.74 -11.18
C PRO A 318 50.70 38.02 -10.85
N ASP A 319 51.24 37.40 -9.79
CA ASP A 319 52.60 37.64 -9.30
C ASP A 319 53.33 36.34 -8.98
N LEU A 320 54.67 36.37 -9.02
CA LEU A 320 55.52 35.24 -8.70
C LEU A 320 55.28 34.74 -7.27
N LYS A 321 55.01 35.64 -6.31
CA LYS A 321 54.69 35.26 -4.93
C LYS A 321 53.39 34.46 -4.83
N THR A 322 52.35 34.88 -5.57
CA THR A 322 51.07 34.15 -5.60
C THR A 322 51.19 32.79 -6.28
N LEU A 323 52.04 32.67 -7.30
CA LEU A 323 52.32 31.41 -7.98
C LEU A 323 53.03 30.40 -7.05
N GLU A 324 53.98 30.86 -6.23
CA GLU A 324 54.70 30.03 -5.26
C GLU A 324 53.74 29.43 -4.21
N LEU A 325 52.76 30.19 -3.74
CA LEU A 325 51.69 29.68 -2.88
C LEU A 325 50.91 28.54 -3.56
N TYR A 326 50.47 28.71 -4.81
CA TYR A 326 49.76 27.65 -5.55
C TYR A 326 50.62 26.41 -5.82
N GLU A 327 51.92 26.57 -6.01
CA GLU A 327 52.85 25.44 -6.18
C GLU A 327 52.94 24.57 -4.92
N THR A 328 52.79 25.15 -3.72
CA THR A 328 52.70 24.35 -2.48
C THR A 328 51.43 23.51 -2.44
N GLU A 329 50.31 24.01 -2.97
CA GLU A 329 49.03 23.27 -3.07
C GLU A 329 49.10 22.10 -4.05
N ILE A 330 50.00 22.11 -5.05
CA ILE A 330 50.18 20.99 -5.99
C ILE A 330 50.56 19.71 -5.23
N SER A 331 51.38 19.83 -4.18
CA SER A 331 51.79 18.68 -3.37
C SER A 331 50.63 18.04 -2.61
N LEU A 332 49.55 18.79 -2.36
CA LEU A 332 48.34 18.32 -1.70
C LEU A 332 47.33 17.69 -2.69
N ALA A 333 47.48 17.94 -3.99
CA ALA A 333 46.62 17.38 -5.03
C ALA A 333 46.89 15.87 -5.25
N HIS A 334 46.04 15.20 -6.03
CA HIS A 334 46.21 13.78 -6.34
C HIS A 334 47.46 13.52 -7.22
N PRO A 335 48.26 12.46 -6.98
CA PRO A 335 49.51 12.21 -7.71
C PRO A 335 49.37 12.14 -9.24
N SER A 336 48.22 11.69 -9.75
CA SER A 336 47.97 11.60 -11.20
C SER A 336 47.97 12.95 -11.91
N VAL A 337 47.68 14.06 -11.21
CA VAL A 337 47.59 15.40 -11.80
C VAL A 337 48.84 16.26 -11.55
N HIS A 338 49.77 15.81 -10.69
CA HIS A 338 50.98 16.57 -10.31
C HIS A 338 51.79 17.01 -11.52
N LYS A 339 52.10 16.10 -12.45
CA LYS A 339 52.91 16.41 -13.64
C LYS A 339 52.28 17.51 -14.50
N THR A 340 50.96 17.46 -14.66
CA THR A 340 50.21 18.46 -15.45
C THR A 340 50.23 19.83 -14.76
N LEU A 341 49.97 19.86 -13.45
CA LEU A 341 49.97 21.10 -12.66
C LEU A 341 51.37 21.73 -12.57
N GLN A 342 52.42 20.93 -12.40
CA GLN A 342 53.80 21.41 -12.40
C GLN A 342 54.21 22.02 -13.75
N ASN A 343 53.81 21.39 -14.86
CA ASN A 343 54.05 21.95 -16.19
C ASN A 343 53.34 23.30 -16.39
N MET A 344 52.12 23.44 -15.87
CA MET A 344 51.38 24.72 -15.91
C MET A 344 52.05 25.80 -15.06
N ALA A 345 52.47 25.46 -13.84
CA ALA A 345 53.19 26.38 -12.97
C ALA A 345 54.51 26.84 -13.60
N ALA A 346 55.30 25.90 -14.16
CA ALA A 346 56.56 26.21 -14.85
C ALA A 346 56.34 27.13 -16.07
N LYS A 347 55.29 26.88 -16.86
CA LYS A 347 54.91 27.74 -17.98
C LYS A 347 54.57 29.15 -17.51
N ARG A 348 53.72 29.29 -16.47
CA ARG A 348 53.33 30.60 -15.94
C ARG A 348 54.50 31.35 -15.32
N ARG A 349 55.37 30.65 -14.61
CA ARG A 349 56.61 31.20 -14.04
C ARG A 349 57.48 31.81 -15.14
N GLY A 350 57.66 31.10 -16.26
CA GLY A 350 58.41 31.60 -17.42
C GLY A 350 57.75 32.81 -18.12
N GLU A 351 56.42 32.94 -18.07
CA GLU A 351 55.71 34.12 -18.56
C GLU A 351 55.94 35.32 -17.64
N LEU A 352 55.76 35.15 -16.32
CA LEU A 352 55.93 36.20 -15.32
C LEU A 352 57.38 36.72 -15.25
N THR A 353 58.38 35.83 -15.39
CA THR A 353 59.79 36.24 -15.43
C THR A 353 60.15 37.01 -16.70
N ARG A 354 59.46 36.75 -17.81
CA ARG A 354 59.67 37.49 -19.06
C ARG A 354 59.01 38.86 -19.03
N SER A 355 57.81 38.97 -18.44
CA SER A 355 57.11 40.25 -18.30
C SER A 355 57.71 41.19 -17.24
N GLY A 356 58.44 40.65 -16.26
CA GLY A 356 59.15 41.45 -15.25
C GLY A 356 60.58 41.86 -15.63
N ALA A 357 61.03 41.51 -16.84
CA ALA A 357 62.38 41.83 -17.35
C ALA A 357 62.39 42.94 -18.41
N GLU A 358 61.23 43.53 -18.72
CA GLU A 358 61.06 44.82 -19.40
C GLU A 358 60.92 45.93 -18.36
#